data_AF-A0A7S2IAR8-F1
#
_entry.id   AF-A0A7S2IAR8-F1
#
_cell.length_a   1.000
_cell.length_b   1.000
_cell.length_c   1.000
_cell.angle_alpha   90.00
_cell.angle_beta   90.00
_cell.angle_gamma   90.00
#
_symmetry.space_group_name_H-M   'P 1'
#
loop_
_entity.id
_entity.type
_entity.pdbx_description
1 polymer ?
#
loop_
_entity_poly.entity_id
_entity_poly.type
_entity_poly.pdbx_seq_one_letter_code
_entity_poly.pdbx_strand_id
1 'polypeptide(L)'
;MAAGRCIARVPHIKPSLIGLLTAHGITLEPLTPLGAAVRGLDLRKTPSEEVLHALESVMADRGFLVFKKQGVLSGDEQVTASKLWGAREMHSTHGVHPQAPNKHIFRLSNDQSVGILGVGPQWHNDGSFERNVFSHVGYHIVRVAEQGGGTIFAHQGAAFDALQPEEQERWERLVSVNSNSGVLHPLVHTHPISKRKSVYLHLGMTGAVLEVTRQPDDPTAIKTLRLLEEDEMRHLFQSYNALLNAGFAAGKADLLGAAPRYNQEVEITGLSSKPELNGKRGIVKGVLDRQTGRVAVEIDVGDGSARRLAIKPANLLVQEAVAEVG
;
A
#
# COMPACT_ATOMS: atom_id res chain seq x y z
N MET A 1 12.53 -9.29 -26.86
CA MET A 1 12.25 -7.87 -26.53
C MET A 1 11.71 -7.84 -25.11
N ALA A 2 12.52 -7.39 -24.14
CA ALA A 2 12.05 -7.28 -22.75
C ALA A 2 11.10 -6.07 -22.66
N ALA A 3 9.82 -6.32 -22.39
CA ALA A 3 8.87 -5.27 -22.08
C ALA A 3 9.36 -4.54 -20.83
N GLY A 4 9.61 -3.24 -20.94
CA GLY A 4 10.02 -2.42 -19.79
C GLY A 4 8.93 -2.47 -18.72
N ARG A 5 9.32 -2.71 -17.46
CA ARG A 5 8.42 -2.62 -16.30
C ARG A 5 7.65 -1.29 -16.34
N CYS A 6 6.33 -1.36 -16.35
CA CYS A 6 5.49 -0.18 -16.28
C CYS A 6 5.72 0.51 -14.92
N ILE A 7 5.98 1.82 -14.93
CA ILE A 7 6.38 2.55 -13.73
C ILE A 7 5.13 2.72 -12.85
N ALA A 8 5.15 2.11 -11.65
CA ALA A 8 4.13 2.32 -10.64
C ALA A 8 4.01 3.83 -10.31
N ARG A 9 2.91 4.48 -10.70
CA ARG A 9 2.71 5.92 -10.44
C ARG A 9 1.48 6.16 -9.58
N VAL A 10 1.68 6.78 -8.42
CA VAL A 10 0.57 7.40 -7.68
C VAL A 10 0.28 8.75 -8.35
N PRO A 11 -0.96 9.00 -8.81
CA PRO A 11 -1.32 10.25 -9.44
C PRO A 11 -0.99 11.49 -8.59
N HIS A 12 -0.62 12.57 -9.27
CA HIS A 12 -0.55 13.89 -8.65
C HIS A 12 -1.97 14.43 -8.42
N ILE A 13 -2.11 15.27 -7.38
CA ILE A 13 -3.38 15.96 -7.12
C ILE A 13 -3.60 16.99 -8.25
N LYS A 14 -4.78 16.95 -8.87
CA LYS A 14 -5.14 17.83 -9.99
C LYS A 14 -5.16 19.30 -9.53
N PRO A 15 -4.53 20.25 -10.25
CA PRO A 15 -4.52 21.66 -9.88
C PRO A 15 -5.92 22.28 -9.72
N SER A 16 -6.89 21.84 -10.51
CA SER A 16 -8.29 22.28 -10.40
C SER A 16 -8.92 21.93 -9.04
N LEU A 17 -8.63 20.75 -8.49
CA LEU A 17 -9.10 20.34 -7.16
C LEU A 17 -8.43 21.14 -6.06
N ILE A 18 -7.14 21.44 -6.19
CA ILE A 18 -6.40 22.30 -5.25
C ILE A 18 -7.02 23.70 -5.24
N GLY A 19 -7.27 24.28 -6.41
CA GLY A 19 -7.89 25.60 -6.55
C GLY A 19 -9.28 25.66 -5.91
N LEU A 20 -10.12 24.67 -6.18
CA LEU A 20 -11.46 24.55 -5.58
C LEU A 20 -11.37 24.49 -4.06
N LEU A 21 -10.58 23.57 -3.49
CA LEU A 21 -10.49 23.41 -2.04
C LEU A 21 -9.90 24.66 -1.37
N THR A 22 -8.92 25.31 -2.00
CA THR A 22 -8.33 26.56 -1.49
C THR A 22 -9.37 27.68 -1.41
N ALA A 23 -10.29 27.78 -2.37
CA ALA A 23 -11.38 28.75 -2.34
C ALA A 23 -12.33 28.55 -1.14
N HIS A 24 -12.42 27.33 -0.61
CA HIS A 24 -13.15 27.01 0.63
C HIS A 24 -12.29 27.09 1.89
N GLY A 25 -11.07 27.65 1.81
CA GLY A 25 -10.15 27.73 2.95
C GLY A 25 -9.52 26.40 3.36
N ILE A 26 -9.59 25.38 2.50
CA ILE A 26 -9.04 24.05 2.73
C ILE A 26 -7.71 23.91 1.99
N THR A 27 -6.68 23.45 2.69
CA THR A 27 -5.37 23.20 2.08
C THR A 27 -5.03 21.71 2.05
N LEU A 28 -4.39 21.29 0.96
CA LEU A 28 -3.90 19.95 0.75
C LEU A 28 -2.37 19.93 0.76
N GLU A 29 -1.80 19.01 1.53
CA GLU A 29 -0.37 18.72 1.56
C GLU A 29 -0.16 17.28 1.09
N PRO A 30 0.38 17.04 -0.13
CA PRO A 30 0.63 15.69 -0.62
C PRO A 30 1.56 14.92 0.33
N LEU A 31 1.18 13.69 0.68
CA LEU A 31 2.05 12.78 1.41
C LEU A 31 2.79 11.88 0.42
N THR A 32 4.05 11.55 0.74
CA THR A 32 4.91 10.71 -0.12
C THR A 32 4.98 9.28 0.44
N PRO A 33 4.83 8.24 -0.40
CA PRO A 33 4.52 8.31 -1.84
C PRO A 33 3.01 8.43 -2.13
N LEU A 34 2.14 8.19 -1.14
CA LEU A 34 0.68 8.22 -1.30
C LEU A 34 -0.01 8.97 -0.16
N GLY A 35 -1.26 9.36 -0.41
CA GLY A 35 -2.11 10.11 0.49
C GLY A 35 -1.96 11.63 0.36
N ALA A 36 -2.77 12.36 1.13
CA ALA A 36 -2.63 13.80 1.35
C ALA A 36 -3.16 14.20 2.74
N ALA A 37 -2.53 15.18 3.37
CA ALA A 37 -3.04 15.78 4.60
C ALA A 37 -3.97 16.97 4.27
N VAL A 38 -5.10 17.03 4.96
CA VAL A 38 -6.14 18.06 4.82
C VAL A 38 -6.11 18.97 6.04
N ARG A 39 -6.11 20.28 5.82
CA ARG A 39 -6.22 21.32 6.86
C ARG A 39 -7.32 22.30 6.47
N GLY A 40 -7.88 22.99 7.47
CA GLY A 40 -8.93 24.00 7.24
C GLY A 40 -10.36 23.44 7.15
N LEU A 41 -10.53 22.11 7.24
CA LEU A 41 -11.83 21.45 7.33
C LEU A 41 -12.10 20.96 8.76
N ASP A 42 -13.29 21.22 9.28
CA ASP A 42 -13.77 20.69 10.56
C ASP A 42 -14.83 19.61 10.30
N LEU A 43 -14.52 18.35 10.60
CA LEU A 43 -15.40 17.21 10.32
C LEU A 43 -16.67 17.17 11.18
N ARG A 44 -16.78 18.04 12.19
CA ARG A 44 -18.01 18.24 12.97
C ARG A 44 -19.06 19.06 12.22
N LYS A 45 -18.69 19.66 11.10
CA LYS A 45 -19.57 20.44 10.22
C LYS A 45 -19.72 19.73 8.89
N THR A 46 -20.89 19.84 8.28
CA THR A 46 -21.13 19.31 6.94
C THR A 46 -20.51 20.25 5.90
N PRO A 47 -19.46 19.84 5.16
CA PRO A 47 -18.95 20.59 4.02
C PRO A 47 -19.96 20.62 2.86
N SER A 48 -19.74 21.51 1.88
CA SER A 48 -20.52 21.49 0.64
C SER A 48 -20.25 20.21 -0.17
N GLU A 49 -21.22 19.81 -0.99
CA GLU A 49 -21.08 18.60 -1.84
C GLU A 49 -19.92 18.71 -2.84
N GLU A 50 -19.62 19.91 -3.35
CA GLU A 50 -18.46 20.11 -4.24
C GLU A 50 -17.12 19.85 -3.53
N VAL A 51 -17.01 20.23 -2.24
CA VAL A 51 -15.83 19.96 -1.42
C VAL A 51 -15.72 18.47 -1.14
N LEU A 52 -16.84 17.80 -0.84
CA LEU A 52 -16.85 16.35 -0.60
C LEU A 52 -16.42 15.57 -1.84
N HIS A 53 -17.03 15.86 -3.01
CA HIS A 53 -16.64 15.24 -4.26
C HIS A 53 -15.17 15.51 -4.63
N ALA A 54 -14.68 16.73 -4.36
CA ALA A 54 -13.27 17.03 -4.56
C ALA A 54 -12.36 16.18 -3.67
N LEU A 55 -12.68 16.04 -2.38
CA LEU A 55 -11.93 15.22 -1.44
C LEU A 55 -12.01 13.72 -1.78
N GLU A 56 -13.16 13.21 -2.20
CA GLU A 56 -13.32 11.83 -2.68
C GLU A 56 -12.49 11.57 -3.94
N SER A 57 -12.42 12.54 -4.87
CA SER A 57 -11.55 12.46 -6.05
C SER A 57 -10.08 12.40 -5.65
N VAL A 58 -9.66 13.20 -4.67
CA VAL A 58 -8.30 13.13 -4.13
C VAL A 58 -8.04 11.80 -3.44
N MET A 59 -8.98 11.26 -2.65
CA MET A 59 -8.84 9.92 -2.05
C MET A 59 -8.71 8.83 -3.12
N ALA A 60 -9.52 8.86 -4.16
CA ALA A 60 -9.48 7.89 -5.25
C ALA A 60 -8.14 7.88 -6.01
N ASP A 61 -7.51 9.05 -6.15
CA ASP A 61 -6.23 9.23 -6.84
C ASP A 61 -5.01 9.00 -5.92
N ARG A 62 -5.14 9.26 -4.62
CA ARG A 62 -4.01 9.25 -3.65
C ARG A 62 -4.06 8.11 -2.65
N GLY A 63 -5.15 7.37 -2.56
CA GLY A 63 -5.39 6.28 -1.61
C GLY A 63 -6.09 6.71 -0.32
N PHE A 64 -5.60 7.74 0.39
CA PHE A 64 -6.22 8.19 1.65
C PHE A 64 -6.03 9.69 1.94
N LEU A 65 -6.85 10.22 2.85
CA LEU A 65 -6.70 11.55 3.41
C LEU A 65 -6.44 11.51 4.92
N VAL A 66 -5.63 12.46 5.40
CA VAL A 66 -5.37 12.67 6.83
C VAL A 66 -5.91 14.03 7.24
N PHE A 67 -7.06 14.05 7.91
CA PHE A 67 -7.65 15.29 8.43
C PHE A 67 -6.92 15.75 9.68
N LYS A 68 -6.20 16.87 9.58
CA LYS A 68 -5.39 17.43 10.68
C LYS A 68 -6.23 18.35 11.56
N LYS A 69 -5.76 18.57 12.80
CA LYS A 69 -6.33 19.52 13.78
C LYS A 69 -7.80 19.26 14.14
N GLN A 70 -8.22 17.99 14.16
CA GLN A 70 -9.59 17.60 14.59
C GLN A 70 -9.71 17.46 16.12
N GLY A 71 -8.59 17.31 16.84
CA GLY A 71 -8.61 16.95 18.26
C GLY A 71 -9.08 15.51 18.48
N VAL A 72 -9.59 15.21 19.67
CA VAL A 72 -10.27 13.96 19.96
C VAL A 72 -11.76 14.15 19.70
N LEU A 73 -12.28 13.51 18.66
CA LEU A 73 -13.71 13.41 18.38
C LEU A 73 -14.37 12.46 19.39
N SER A 74 -15.60 12.78 19.80
CA SER A 74 -16.49 11.82 20.44
C SER A 74 -16.89 10.70 19.46
N GLY A 75 -17.45 9.60 20.00
CA GLY A 75 -17.89 8.49 19.16
C GLY A 75 -18.95 8.89 18.14
N ASP A 76 -19.89 9.75 18.53
CA ASP A 76 -20.95 10.23 17.62
C ASP A 76 -20.43 11.20 16.57
N GLU A 77 -19.45 12.04 16.91
CA GLU A 77 -18.78 12.91 15.95
C GLU A 77 -17.97 12.10 14.93
N GLN A 78 -17.23 11.06 15.35
CA GLN A 78 -16.52 10.18 14.43
C GLN A 78 -17.49 9.45 13.49
N VAL A 79 -18.61 8.95 14.01
CA VAL A 79 -19.66 8.32 13.19
C VAL A 79 -20.28 9.31 12.20
N THR A 80 -20.59 10.53 12.64
CA THR A 80 -21.14 11.58 11.78
C THR A 80 -20.16 11.95 10.67
N ALA A 81 -18.87 12.12 11.01
CA ALA A 81 -17.81 12.36 10.04
C ALA A 81 -17.64 11.20 9.04
N SER A 82 -17.82 9.96 9.49
CA SER A 82 -17.72 8.77 8.64
C SER A 82 -18.89 8.68 7.64
N LYS A 83 -20.07 9.16 8.02
CA LYS A 83 -21.25 9.28 7.12
C LYS A 83 -21.12 10.39 6.07
N LEU A 84 -20.05 11.18 6.05
CA LEU A 84 -19.81 12.12 4.97
C LEU A 84 -19.41 11.44 3.66
N TRP A 85 -19.06 10.15 3.68
CA TRP A 85 -18.44 9.45 2.55
C TRP A 85 -19.33 8.34 2.01
N GLY A 86 -19.12 7.97 0.75
CA GLY A 86 -19.79 6.82 0.14
C GLY A 86 -21.31 6.88 0.23
N ALA A 87 -21.94 5.82 0.75
CA ALA A 87 -23.40 5.69 0.85
C ALA A 87 -24.06 6.56 1.93
N ARG A 88 -23.28 7.39 2.65
CA ARG A 88 -23.76 8.28 3.73
C ARG A 88 -24.41 7.57 4.93
N GLU A 89 -24.11 6.28 5.08
CA GLU A 89 -24.60 5.42 6.16
C GLU A 89 -23.46 4.59 6.75
N MET A 90 -23.58 4.24 8.03
CA MET A 90 -22.65 3.30 8.67
C MET A 90 -23.11 1.87 8.45
N HIS A 91 -22.24 1.06 7.84
CA HIS A 91 -22.33 -0.39 7.86
C HIS A 91 -21.18 -0.93 8.71
N SER A 92 -21.49 -1.64 9.79
CA SER A 92 -20.49 -2.14 10.74
C SER A 92 -20.77 -3.61 11.02
N THR A 93 -19.75 -4.45 10.86
CA THR A 93 -19.85 -5.91 10.96
C THR A 93 -18.94 -6.50 12.04
N HIS A 94 -18.21 -5.62 12.73
CA HIS A 94 -17.24 -5.99 13.76
C HIS A 94 -17.90 -6.21 15.12
N GLY A 95 -17.22 -6.97 15.99
CA GLY A 95 -17.57 -7.04 17.41
C GLY A 95 -17.40 -5.67 18.08
N VAL A 96 -18.34 -5.31 18.95
CA VAL A 96 -18.32 -4.03 19.68
C VAL A 96 -17.75 -4.28 21.08
N HIS A 97 -16.58 -3.69 21.35
CA HIS A 97 -16.01 -3.72 22.70
C HIS A 97 -16.90 -2.93 23.68
N PRO A 98 -17.10 -3.35 24.94
CA PRO A 98 -17.95 -2.62 25.90
C PRO A 98 -17.53 -1.16 26.14
N GLN A 99 -16.23 -0.87 26.01
CA GLN A 99 -15.67 0.49 26.10
C GLN A 99 -15.69 1.25 24.76
N ALA A 100 -16.27 0.70 23.69
CA ALA A 100 -16.37 1.43 22.42
C ALA A 100 -17.23 2.70 22.61
N PRO A 101 -16.78 3.86 22.14
CA PRO A 101 -17.51 5.12 22.34
C PRO A 101 -18.80 5.22 21.51
N ASN A 102 -19.02 4.31 20.57
CA ASN A 102 -20.24 4.15 19.80
C ASN A 102 -20.31 2.70 19.26
N LYS A 103 -21.53 2.17 19.04
CA LYS A 103 -21.75 0.81 18.49
C LYS A 103 -21.14 0.58 17.10
N HIS A 104 -20.92 1.64 16.32
CA HIS A 104 -20.31 1.56 14.99
C HIS A 104 -18.78 1.68 15.02
N ILE A 105 -18.19 1.90 16.20
CA ILE A 105 -16.75 2.08 16.35
C ILE A 105 -16.10 0.78 16.81
N PHE A 106 -15.24 0.25 15.94
CA PHE A 106 -14.37 -0.86 16.28
C PHE A 106 -13.16 -0.33 17.06
N ARG A 107 -13.22 -0.41 18.40
CA ARG A 107 -12.20 0.15 19.28
C ARG A 107 -10.98 -0.78 19.38
N LEU A 108 -9.90 -0.41 18.69
CA LEU A 108 -8.59 -1.07 18.77
C LEU A 108 -7.75 -0.49 19.91
N SER A 109 -7.08 -1.36 20.66
CA SER A 109 -6.16 -0.97 21.74
C SER A 109 -5.09 -2.05 21.94
N ASN A 110 -3.95 -1.67 22.49
CA ASN A 110 -2.95 -2.62 23.03
C ASN A 110 -3.24 -3.04 24.49
N ASP A 111 -4.36 -2.57 25.03
CA ASP A 111 -4.91 -2.96 26.33
C ASP A 111 -6.31 -3.56 26.12
N GLN A 112 -6.45 -4.86 26.43
CA GLN A 112 -7.69 -5.62 26.25
C GLN A 112 -8.85 -5.09 27.10
N SER A 113 -8.58 -4.38 28.19
CA SER A 113 -9.62 -3.83 29.07
C SER A 113 -10.39 -2.67 28.41
N VAL A 114 -9.80 -2.04 27.38
CA VAL A 114 -10.38 -0.87 26.71
C VAL A 114 -10.52 -1.06 25.20
N GLY A 115 -10.06 -2.15 24.60
CA GLY A 115 -10.20 -2.38 23.17
C GLY A 115 -9.76 -3.77 22.72
N ILE A 116 -9.88 -4.01 21.42
CA ILE A 116 -9.60 -5.31 20.79
C ILE A 116 -8.14 -5.33 20.33
N LEU A 117 -7.44 -6.43 20.64
CA LEU A 117 -6.02 -6.65 20.38
C LEU A 117 -5.78 -7.34 19.02
N GLY A 118 -4.57 -7.16 18.48
CA GLY A 118 -4.00 -8.06 17.47
C GLY A 118 -4.69 -8.06 16.11
N VAL A 119 -5.44 -7.00 15.76
CA VAL A 119 -6.17 -6.93 14.49
C VAL A 119 -5.29 -6.43 13.35
N GLY A 120 -5.45 -7.03 12.18
CA GLY A 120 -4.81 -6.62 10.93
C GLY A 120 -3.28 -6.83 10.82
N PRO A 121 -2.69 -7.94 11.28
CA PRO A 121 -1.24 -8.13 11.26
C PRO A 121 -0.62 -8.37 9.87
N GLN A 122 -1.45 -8.57 8.84
CA GLN A 122 -1.06 -8.93 7.48
C GLN A 122 -1.71 -7.99 6.47
N TRP A 123 -1.24 -7.96 5.22
CA TRP A 123 -1.92 -7.22 4.17
C TRP A 123 -3.35 -7.72 3.97
N HIS A 124 -4.29 -6.80 4.04
CA HIS A 124 -5.71 -7.07 3.92
C HIS A 124 -6.46 -5.88 3.33
N ASN A 125 -7.71 -6.13 2.96
CA ASN A 125 -8.69 -5.11 2.62
C ASN A 125 -9.94 -5.42 3.44
N ASP A 126 -10.50 -4.42 4.12
CA ASP A 126 -11.68 -4.64 4.96
C ASP A 126 -12.92 -4.98 4.13
N GLY A 127 -13.80 -5.80 4.69
CA GLY A 127 -15.08 -6.14 4.07
C GLY A 127 -15.02 -7.25 3.01
N SER A 128 -13.91 -8.00 2.89
CA SER A 128 -13.80 -9.13 1.92
C SER A 128 -14.80 -10.28 2.11
N PHE A 129 -15.57 -10.25 3.20
CA PHE A 129 -16.65 -11.20 3.50
C PHE A 129 -18.03 -10.66 3.13
N GLU A 130 -18.14 -9.38 2.74
CA GLU A 130 -19.37 -8.72 2.32
C GLU A 130 -19.49 -8.70 0.80
N ARG A 131 -20.70 -8.94 0.27
CA ARG A 131 -20.93 -8.87 -1.18
C ARG A 131 -20.60 -7.48 -1.75
N ASN A 132 -20.94 -6.45 -0.99
CA ASN A 132 -20.59 -5.06 -1.28
C ASN A 132 -19.53 -4.63 -0.27
N VAL A 133 -18.27 -4.60 -0.70
CA VAL A 133 -17.14 -4.20 0.16
C VAL A 133 -17.31 -2.77 0.66
N PHE A 134 -16.68 -2.45 1.80
CA PHE A 134 -16.70 -1.10 2.33
C PHE A 134 -16.06 -0.11 1.36
N SER A 135 -16.76 0.98 1.05
CA SER A 135 -16.20 2.04 0.19
C SER A 135 -15.13 2.86 0.89
N HIS A 136 -15.23 3.03 2.21
CA HIS A 136 -14.33 3.83 3.02
C HIS A 136 -14.17 3.21 4.42
N VAL A 137 -13.00 3.39 5.02
CA VAL A 137 -12.72 3.02 6.41
C VAL A 137 -12.13 4.23 7.12
N GLY A 138 -12.76 4.65 8.22
CA GLY A 138 -12.36 5.82 8.99
C GLY A 138 -11.51 5.44 10.21
N TYR A 139 -10.34 6.04 10.34
CA TYR A 139 -9.45 5.87 11.49
C TYR A 139 -9.42 7.14 12.34
N HIS A 140 -9.67 7.01 13.64
CA HIS A 140 -9.46 8.08 14.61
C HIS A 140 -8.40 7.63 15.63
N ILE A 141 -7.20 8.16 15.48
CA ILE A 141 -6.06 7.80 16.34
C ILE A 141 -6.11 8.65 17.61
N VAL A 142 -6.73 8.11 18.66
CA VAL A 142 -6.88 8.78 19.97
C VAL A 142 -5.59 8.79 20.80
N ARG A 143 -4.75 7.76 20.65
CA ARG A 143 -3.44 7.66 21.27
C ARG A 143 -2.52 6.89 20.34
N VAL A 144 -1.33 7.43 20.08
CA VAL A 144 -0.28 6.76 19.31
C VAL A 144 0.50 5.85 20.26
N ALA A 145 0.88 4.66 19.79
CA ALA A 145 1.77 3.79 20.55
C ALA A 145 3.14 4.46 20.77
N GLU A 146 3.72 4.29 21.95
CA GLU A 146 5.03 4.86 22.29
C GLU A 146 6.15 4.19 21.46
N GLN A 147 5.95 2.94 21.06
CA GLN A 147 6.88 2.17 20.22
C GLN A 147 6.10 1.37 19.16
N GLY A 148 6.42 1.58 17.89
CA GLY A 148 5.76 0.88 16.78
C GLY A 148 4.29 1.29 16.59
N GLY A 149 3.44 0.34 16.15
CA GLY A 149 1.99 0.54 16.05
C GLY A 149 1.51 1.43 14.89
N GLY A 150 2.37 1.71 13.91
CA GLY A 150 1.97 2.45 12.72
C GLY A 150 1.12 1.60 11.76
N THR A 151 0.18 2.25 11.08
CA THR A 151 -0.56 1.65 9.96
C THR A 151 0.18 1.93 8.66
N ILE A 152 0.29 0.90 7.81
CA ILE A 152 0.96 0.99 6.51
C ILE A 152 -0.11 0.77 5.43
N PHE A 153 -0.07 1.59 4.39
CA PHE A 153 -0.95 1.49 3.24
C PHE A 153 -0.15 1.21 1.97
N ALA A 154 -0.75 0.46 1.05
CA ALA A 154 -0.23 0.25 -0.31
C ALA A 154 -1.27 0.72 -1.33
N HIS A 155 -0.83 1.44 -2.35
CA HIS A 155 -1.73 1.95 -3.37
C HIS A 155 -2.07 0.83 -4.38
N GLN A 156 -3.28 0.29 -4.30
CA GLN A 156 -3.70 -0.89 -5.09
C GLN A 156 -3.66 -0.68 -6.61
N GLY A 157 -3.99 0.52 -7.10
CA GLY A 157 -3.84 0.84 -8.51
C GLY A 157 -2.37 0.91 -8.98
N ALA A 158 -1.47 1.48 -8.17
CA ALA A 158 -0.04 1.52 -8.50
C ALA A 158 0.60 0.13 -8.39
N ALA A 159 0.10 -0.72 -7.50
CA ALA A 159 0.46 -2.13 -7.44
C ALA A 159 0.06 -2.86 -8.73
N PHE A 160 -1.16 -2.64 -9.24
CA PHE A 160 -1.58 -3.21 -10.52
C PHE A 160 -0.67 -2.76 -11.67
N ASP A 161 -0.41 -1.46 -11.79
CA ASP A 161 0.46 -0.93 -12.85
C ASP A 161 1.89 -1.51 -12.79
N ALA A 162 2.37 -1.93 -11.62
CA ALA A 162 3.72 -2.48 -11.47
C ALA A 162 3.87 -3.94 -11.99
N LEU A 163 2.76 -4.64 -12.19
CA LEU A 163 2.74 -6.02 -12.70
C LEU A 163 3.22 -6.06 -14.16
N GLN A 164 3.80 -7.19 -14.57
CA GLN A 164 4.04 -7.43 -16.00
C GLN A 164 2.71 -7.54 -16.77
N PRO A 165 2.66 -7.20 -18.07
CA PRO A 165 1.44 -7.30 -18.86
C PRO A 165 0.76 -8.67 -18.79
N GLU A 166 1.53 -9.76 -18.79
CA GLU A 166 1.00 -11.13 -18.69
C GLU A 166 0.42 -11.41 -17.30
N GLU A 167 1.01 -10.85 -16.25
CA GLU A 167 0.48 -10.92 -14.88
C GLU A 167 -0.80 -10.10 -14.75
N GLN A 168 -0.87 -8.90 -15.35
CA GLN A 168 -2.08 -8.08 -15.38
C GLN A 168 -3.24 -8.85 -16.02
N GLU A 169 -3.03 -9.40 -17.21
CA GLU A 169 -4.05 -10.19 -17.93
C GLU A 169 -4.48 -11.41 -17.12
N ARG A 170 -3.52 -12.14 -16.52
CA ARG A 170 -3.86 -13.30 -15.68
C ARG A 170 -4.64 -12.88 -14.45
N TRP A 171 -4.20 -11.85 -13.71
CA TRP A 171 -4.83 -11.44 -12.46
C TRP A 171 -6.24 -10.88 -12.67
N GLU A 172 -6.52 -10.27 -13.83
CA GLU A 172 -7.88 -9.88 -14.22
C GLU A 172 -8.85 -11.06 -14.37
N ARG A 173 -8.32 -12.26 -14.62
CA ARG A 173 -9.09 -13.50 -14.70
C ARG A 173 -9.28 -14.19 -13.34
N LEU A 174 -8.62 -13.71 -12.28
CA LEU A 174 -8.68 -14.34 -10.96
C LEU A 174 -9.83 -13.79 -10.11
N VAL A 175 -10.45 -14.69 -9.34
CA VAL A 175 -11.54 -14.39 -8.40
C VAL A 175 -11.20 -15.06 -7.07
N SER A 176 -11.07 -14.26 -6.02
CA SER A 176 -10.88 -14.75 -4.65
C SER A 176 -12.20 -15.20 -4.03
N VAL A 177 -12.14 -16.25 -3.20
CA VAL A 177 -13.27 -16.78 -2.43
C VAL A 177 -12.98 -16.59 -0.94
N ASN A 178 -13.87 -15.90 -0.23
CA ASN A 178 -13.74 -15.73 1.21
C ASN A 178 -13.85 -17.09 1.92
N SER A 179 -12.93 -17.39 2.85
CA SER A 179 -12.85 -18.68 3.54
C SER A 179 -14.02 -18.98 4.47
N ASN A 180 -14.70 -17.94 4.99
CA ASN A 180 -15.79 -18.11 5.93
C ASN A 180 -17.16 -17.88 5.28
N SER A 181 -17.32 -16.81 4.49
CA SER A 181 -18.61 -16.46 3.89
C SER A 181 -18.85 -17.02 2.49
N GLY A 182 -17.80 -17.51 1.81
CA GLY A 182 -17.88 -17.95 0.41
C GLY A 182 -18.11 -16.82 -0.60
N VAL A 183 -18.07 -15.55 -0.16
CA VAL A 183 -18.22 -14.39 -1.05
C VAL A 183 -17.07 -14.32 -2.05
N LEU A 184 -17.41 -13.95 -3.28
CA LEU A 184 -16.50 -13.88 -4.43
C LEU A 184 -16.13 -12.44 -4.73
N HIS A 185 -14.84 -12.17 -4.89
CA HIS A 185 -14.34 -10.87 -5.35
C HIS A 185 -13.32 -11.04 -6.48
N PRO A 186 -13.46 -10.31 -7.61
CA PRO A 186 -12.41 -10.21 -8.60
C PRO A 186 -11.09 -9.75 -7.96
N LEU A 187 -9.99 -10.40 -8.33
CA LEU A 187 -8.67 -10.02 -7.85
C LEU A 187 -8.24 -8.65 -8.40
N VAL A 188 -8.81 -8.23 -9.54
CA VAL A 188 -8.64 -6.90 -10.12
C VAL A 188 -10.01 -6.28 -10.33
N HIS A 189 -10.20 -5.08 -9.82
CA HIS A 189 -11.43 -4.30 -10.01
C HIS A 189 -11.11 -2.94 -10.64
N THR A 190 -12.11 -2.34 -11.29
CA THR A 190 -12.02 -0.96 -11.77
C THR A 190 -12.57 -0.03 -10.70
N HIS A 191 -11.73 0.87 -10.18
CA HIS A 191 -12.14 1.81 -9.16
C HIS A 191 -13.26 2.75 -9.69
N PRO A 192 -14.37 2.94 -8.97
CA PRO A 192 -15.55 3.62 -9.51
C PRO A 192 -15.32 5.11 -9.82
N ILE A 193 -14.44 5.79 -9.08
CA ILE A 193 -14.12 7.23 -9.29
C ILE A 193 -12.95 7.40 -10.25
N SER A 194 -11.75 6.94 -9.88
CA SER A 194 -10.53 7.09 -10.71
C SER A 194 -10.51 6.23 -11.99
N LYS A 195 -11.42 5.26 -12.13
CA LYS A 195 -11.49 4.30 -13.26
C LYS A 195 -10.25 3.43 -13.45
N ARG A 196 -9.34 3.44 -12.48
CA ARG A 196 -8.09 2.68 -12.53
C ARG A 196 -8.31 1.22 -12.12
N LYS A 197 -7.67 0.29 -12.83
CA LYS A 197 -7.58 -1.11 -12.42
C LYS A 197 -6.75 -1.21 -11.14
N SER A 198 -7.24 -1.95 -10.15
CA SER A 198 -6.65 -2.05 -8.82
C SER A 198 -6.72 -3.49 -8.31
N VAL A 199 -5.64 -3.98 -7.72
CA VAL A 199 -5.60 -5.32 -7.13
C VAL A 199 -6.36 -5.37 -5.80
N TYR A 200 -7.02 -6.49 -5.50
CA TYR A 200 -7.80 -6.69 -4.28
C TYR A 200 -7.73 -8.16 -3.86
N LEU A 201 -6.97 -8.44 -2.80
CA LEU A 201 -6.86 -9.77 -2.21
C LEU A 201 -6.69 -9.64 -0.69
N HIS A 202 -7.46 -10.43 0.06
CA HIS A 202 -7.30 -10.52 1.51
C HIS A 202 -6.48 -11.76 1.87
N LEU A 203 -5.22 -11.59 2.29
CA LEU A 203 -4.32 -12.73 2.55
C LEU A 203 -4.78 -13.62 3.71
N GLY A 204 -5.46 -13.07 4.71
CA GLY A 204 -5.96 -13.81 5.86
C GLY A 204 -7.31 -14.50 5.74
N MET A 205 -8.11 -14.18 4.71
CA MET A 205 -9.51 -14.59 4.63
C MET A 205 -9.87 -15.15 3.26
N THR A 206 -8.89 -15.43 2.41
CA THR A 206 -9.12 -16.08 1.11
C THR A 206 -8.91 -17.59 1.26
N GLY A 207 -9.97 -18.37 1.08
CA GLY A 207 -9.95 -19.83 1.20
C GLY A 207 -9.74 -20.56 -0.13
N ALA A 208 -10.04 -19.91 -1.25
CA ALA A 208 -9.81 -20.44 -2.58
C ALA A 208 -9.63 -19.30 -3.60
N VAL A 209 -9.06 -19.60 -4.75
CA VAL A 209 -9.01 -18.68 -5.90
C VAL A 209 -9.44 -19.43 -7.14
N LEU A 210 -10.30 -18.80 -7.93
CA LEU A 210 -10.81 -19.32 -9.19
C LEU A 210 -10.18 -18.54 -10.34
N GLU A 211 -9.73 -19.23 -11.38
CA GLU A 211 -9.36 -18.64 -12.65
C GLU A 211 -10.54 -18.78 -13.63
N VAL A 212 -11.01 -17.65 -14.13
CA VAL A 212 -12.18 -17.54 -15.00
C VAL A 212 -11.74 -17.14 -16.40
N THR A 213 -11.99 -17.98 -17.39
CA THR A 213 -11.88 -17.58 -18.80
C THR A 213 -13.25 -17.24 -19.34
N ARG A 214 -13.33 -16.18 -20.15
CA ARG A 214 -14.57 -15.70 -20.75
C ARG A 214 -14.61 -16.04 -22.23
N GLN A 215 -15.82 -16.08 -22.80
CA GLN A 215 -15.96 -16.28 -24.24
C GLN A 215 -15.34 -15.07 -24.98
N PRO A 216 -14.56 -15.27 -26.06
CA PRO A 216 -13.98 -14.17 -26.81
C PRO A 216 -15.04 -13.19 -27.35
N ASP A 217 -16.21 -13.72 -27.74
CA ASP A 217 -17.29 -12.96 -28.37
C ASP A 217 -18.30 -12.38 -27.36
N ASP A 218 -18.23 -12.81 -26.09
CA ASP A 218 -19.07 -12.30 -25.00
C ASP A 218 -18.26 -12.23 -23.69
N PRO A 219 -17.78 -11.03 -23.30
CA PRO A 219 -17.01 -10.85 -22.08
C PRO A 219 -17.84 -11.08 -20.81
N THR A 220 -19.16 -11.24 -20.88
CA THR A 220 -20.00 -11.57 -19.74
C THR A 220 -20.14 -13.09 -19.54
N ALA A 221 -20.07 -13.87 -20.62
CA ALA A 221 -20.19 -15.32 -20.59
C ALA A 221 -18.90 -16.02 -20.13
N ILE A 222 -19.01 -16.84 -19.10
CA ILE A 222 -17.91 -17.69 -18.62
C ILE A 222 -17.74 -18.88 -19.56
N LYS A 223 -16.52 -19.07 -20.06
CA LYS A 223 -16.12 -20.23 -20.86
C LYS A 223 -15.61 -21.37 -19.98
N THR A 224 -14.69 -21.07 -19.06
CA THR A 224 -14.20 -22.04 -18.07
C THR A 224 -14.03 -21.39 -16.70
N LEU A 225 -14.14 -22.22 -15.67
CA LEU A 225 -13.85 -21.88 -14.29
C LEU A 225 -12.98 -22.99 -13.71
N ARG A 226 -11.80 -22.62 -13.21
CA ARG A 226 -10.81 -23.55 -12.68
C ARG A 226 -10.41 -23.12 -11.28
N LEU A 227 -10.40 -24.07 -10.34
CA LEU A 227 -9.81 -23.84 -9.02
C LEU A 227 -8.28 -23.83 -9.15
N LEU A 228 -7.61 -22.84 -8.55
CA LEU A 228 -6.15 -22.86 -8.46
C LEU A 228 -5.71 -23.98 -7.53
N GLU A 229 -4.67 -24.70 -7.93
CA GLU A 229 -4.03 -25.70 -7.07
C GLU A 229 -3.25 -25.03 -5.92
N GLU A 230 -2.89 -25.80 -4.89
CA GLU A 230 -2.23 -25.28 -3.69
C GLU A 230 -0.96 -24.48 -4.01
N ASP A 231 -0.09 -24.99 -4.88
CA ASP A 231 1.16 -24.33 -5.26
C ASP A 231 0.93 -23.03 -6.04
N GLU A 232 -0.10 -22.99 -6.89
CA GLU A 232 -0.45 -21.78 -7.63
C GLU A 232 -0.99 -20.70 -6.71
N MET A 233 -1.84 -21.08 -5.75
CA MET A 233 -2.39 -20.18 -4.74
C MET A 233 -1.27 -19.66 -3.82
N ARG A 234 -0.36 -20.53 -3.39
CA ARG A 234 0.83 -20.16 -2.61
C ARG A 234 1.70 -19.15 -3.36
N HIS A 235 1.98 -19.41 -4.64
CA HIS A 235 2.74 -18.49 -5.47
C HIS A 235 2.03 -17.15 -5.64
N LEU A 236 0.72 -17.15 -5.91
CA LEU A 236 -0.07 -15.92 -6.00
C LEU A 236 0.02 -15.08 -4.72
N PHE A 237 -0.11 -15.70 -3.55
CA PHE A 237 -0.07 -14.99 -2.27
C PHE A 237 1.31 -14.42 -1.98
N GLN A 238 2.37 -15.17 -2.31
CA GLN A 238 3.75 -14.70 -2.20
C GLN A 238 4.00 -13.51 -3.14
N SER A 239 3.55 -13.59 -4.40
CA SER A 239 3.67 -12.52 -5.38
C SER A 239 2.87 -11.26 -5.00
N TYR A 240 1.63 -11.42 -4.51
CA TYR A 240 0.82 -10.32 -4.00
C TYR A 240 1.47 -9.64 -2.78
N ASN A 241 1.94 -10.43 -1.82
CA ASN A 241 2.64 -9.91 -0.65
C ASN A 241 3.94 -9.17 -1.05
N ALA A 242 4.73 -9.73 -1.98
CA ALA A 242 5.93 -9.09 -2.49
C ALA A 242 5.63 -7.78 -3.23
N LEU A 243 4.55 -7.75 -4.03
CA LEU A 243 4.09 -6.57 -4.75
C LEU A 243 3.76 -5.41 -3.80
N LEU A 244 2.96 -5.66 -2.75
CA LEU A 244 2.60 -4.63 -1.77
C LEU A 244 3.81 -4.21 -0.92
N ASN A 245 4.68 -5.15 -0.56
CA ASN A 245 5.93 -4.86 0.14
C ASN A 245 6.90 -4.04 -0.70
N ALA A 246 6.93 -4.21 -2.02
CA ALA A 246 7.76 -3.41 -2.91
C ALA A 246 7.29 -1.95 -2.93
N GLY A 247 5.97 -1.70 -2.98
CA GLY A 247 5.41 -0.36 -2.82
C GLY A 247 5.77 0.27 -1.46
N PHE A 248 5.77 -0.53 -0.39
CA PHE A 248 6.22 -0.09 0.93
C PHE A 248 7.72 0.20 1.00
N ALA A 249 8.56 -0.64 0.40
CA ALA A 249 10.00 -0.46 0.33
C ALA A 249 10.36 0.75 -0.52
N ALA A 250 9.64 1.02 -1.62
CA ALA A 250 9.78 2.21 -2.44
C ALA A 250 9.34 3.49 -1.70
N GLY A 251 8.25 3.43 -0.92
CA GLY A 251 7.84 4.54 -0.05
C GLY A 251 8.80 4.81 1.11
N LYS A 252 9.52 3.79 1.58
CA LYS A 252 10.69 3.96 2.46
C LYS A 252 11.95 4.40 1.72
N ALA A 253 12.09 4.04 0.44
CA ALA A 253 13.22 4.41 -0.40
C ALA A 253 13.26 5.93 -0.68
N ASP A 254 12.09 6.59 -0.71
CA ASP A 254 12.01 8.06 -0.77
C ASP A 254 12.37 8.75 0.55
N LEU A 255 12.48 8.01 1.67
CA LEU A 255 13.01 8.51 2.94
C LEU A 255 14.46 8.08 3.19
N LEU A 256 14.90 6.96 2.62
CA LEU A 256 16.24 6.41 2.69
C LEU A 256 16.47 5.58 1.42
N GLY A 257 17.16 6.14 0.40
CA GLY A 257 17.41 5.50 -0.90
C GLY A 257 17.58 3.98 -0.81
N ALA A 258 16.85 3.22 -1.63
CA ALA A 258 16.67 1.78 -1.50
C ALA A 258 18.00 1.07 -1.17
N ALA A 259 18.09 0.49 0.03
CA ALA A 259 19.26 -0.28 0.43
C ALA A 259 19.44 -1.47 -0.53
N PRO A 260 20.65 -1.71 -1.07
CA PRO A 260 20.90 -2.86 -1.92
C PRO A 260 20.67 -4.17 -1.14
N ARG A 261 20.24 -5.22 -1.85
CA ARG A 261 19.92 -6.54 -1.29
C ARG A 261 21.20 -7.30 -0.95
N TYR A 262 21.08 -8.31 -0.08
CA TYR A 262 22.17 -9.27 0.18
C TYR A 262 22.62 -9.96 -1.12
N ASN A 263 23.94 -10.11 -1.28
CA ASN A 263 24.64 -10.57 -2.48
C ASN A 263 24.46 -9.71 -3.74
N GLN A 264 23.94 -8.49 -3.63
CA GLN A 264 23.87 -7.57 -4.77
C GLN A 264 25.23 -6.93 -5.06
N GLU A 265 25.60 -6.88 -6.34
CA GLU A 265 26.76 -6.12 -6.81
C GLU A 265 26.45 -4.61 -6.80
N VAL A 266 27.40 -3.85 -6.27
CA VAL A 266 27.29 -2.41 -6.10
C VAL A 266 28.63 -1.75 -6.44
N GLU A 267 28.55 -0.51 -6.92
CA GLU A 267 29.70 0.39 -7.02
C GLU A 267 29.59 1.47 -5.95
N ILE A 268 30.70 1.76 -5.29
CA ILE A 268 30.75 2.81 -4.27
C ILE A 268 30.83 4.17 -4.95
N THR A 269 30.01 5.12 -4.52
CA THR A 269 30.01 6.49 -5.03
C THR A 269 29.81 7.53 -3.92
N GLY A 270 30.30 8.75 -4.15
CA GLY A 270 30.02 9.91 -3.29
C GLY A 270 30.55 9.83 -1.86
N LEU A 271 31.52 8.97 -1.55
CA LEU A 271 32.19 8.95 -0.24
C LEU A 271 33.19 10.11 -0.14
N SER A 272 32.87 11.13 0.65
CA SER A 272 33.80 12.24 0.92
C SER A 272 34.90 11.90 1.93
N SER A 273 34.62 10.98 2.85
CA SER A 273 35.57 10.59 3.92
C SER A 273 36.64 9.60 3.45
N LYS A 274 36.38 8.89 2.35
CA LYS A 274 37.28 7.92 1.72
C LYS A 274 37.14 7.96 0.19
N PRO A 275 37.56 9.05 -0.45
CA PRO A 275 37.36 9.25 -1.89
C PRO A 275 38.01 8.15 -2.76
N GLU A 276 39.07 7.53 -2.27
CA GLU A 276 39.80 6.43 -2.93
C GLU A 276 38.99 5.15 -3.11
N LEU A 277 37.84 5.04 -2.43
CA LEU A 277 36.92 3.92 -2.57
C LEU A 277 35.85 4.16 -3.63
N ASN A 278 35.65 5.39 -4.10
CA ASN A 278 34.67 5.68 -5.15
C ASN A 278 35.10 5.00 -6.46
N GLY A 279 34.15 4.38 -7.16
CA GLY A 279 34.39 3.58 -8.36
C GLY A 279 34.80 2.13 -8.09
N LYS A 280 35.06 1.74 -6.83
CA LYS A 280 35.32 0.33 -6.49
C LYS A 280 34.02 -0.47 -6.45
N ARG A 281 34.09 -1.69 -6.97
CA ARG A 281 33.01 -2.68 -6.90
C ARG A 281 33.02 -3.43 -5.57
N GLY A 282 31.84 -3.81 -5.13
CA GLY A 282 31.66 -4.63 -3.95
C GLY A 282 30.39 -5.46 -4.01
N ILE A 283 30.28 -6.41 -3.09
CA ILE A 283 29.10 -7.27 -2.92
C ILE A 283 28.51 -6.98 -1.55
N VAL A 284 27.21 -6.75 -1.49
CA VAL A 284 26.52 -6.56 -0.20
C VAL A 284 26.46 -7.88 0.57
N LYS A 285 26.97 -7.90 1.79
CA LYS A 285 27.05 -9.10 2.65
C LYS A 285 26.31 -8.96 3.98
N GLY A 286 25.45 -7.96 4.10
CA GLY A 286 24.59 -7.78 5.27
C GLY A 286 23.32 -7.00 4.92
N VAL A 287 22.29 -7.16 5.75
CA VAL A 287 21.07 -6.35 5.68
C VAL A 287 21.33 -4.94 6.22
N LEU A 288 20.45 -3.99 5.89
CA LEU A 288 20.51 -2.63 6.44
C LEU A 288 20.40 -2.68 7.97
N ASP A 289 21.48 -2.26 8.64
CA ASP A 289 21.48 -2.05 10.08
C ASP A 289 20.59 -0.85 10.40
N ARG A 290 19.52 -1.11 11.16
CA ARG A 290 18.52 -0.09 11.52
C ARG A 290 19.01 0.92 12.53
N GLN A 291 20.05 0.61 13.31
CA GLN A 291 20.65 1.54 14.27
C GLN A 291 21.61 2.51 13.57
N THR A 292 22.42 2.00 12.63
CA THR A 292 23.47 2.80 11.99
C THR A 292 23.08 3.34 10.60
N GLY A 293 22.01 2.81 9.99
CA GLY A 293 21.57 3.18 8.65
C GLY A 293 22.53 2.77 7.54
N ARG A 294 23.35 1.73 7.78
CA ARG A 294 24.41 1.27 6.86
C ARG A 294 24.24 -0.20 6.49
N VAL A 295 24.73 -0.58 5.33
CA VAL A 295 24.83 -1.98 4.87
C VAL A 295 26.29 -2.42 4.88
N ALA A 296 26.54 -3.70 5.16
CA ALA A 296 27.87 -4.27 5.06
C ALA A 296 28.17 -4.62 3.60
N VAL A 297 29.24 -4.04 3.05
CA VAL A 297 29.72 -4.27 1.68
C VAL A 297 31.12 -4.85 1.75
N GLU A 298 31.33 -5.94 1.04
CA GLU A 298 32.63 -6.58 0.88
C GLU A 298 33.25 -6.09 -0.42
N ILE A 299 34.40 -5.43 -0.32
CA ILE A 299 35.12 -4.87 -1.47
C ILE A 299 36.46 -5.59 -1.64
N ASP A 300 36.84 -5.79 -2.89
CA ASP A 300 38.20 -6.19 -3.25
C ASP A 300 39.11 -4.95 -3.17
N VAL A 301 40.17 -5.05 -2.36
CA VAL A 301 41.13 -3.97 -2.17
C VAL A 301 42.35 -4.06 -3.10
N GLY A 302 42.43 -5.09 -3.97
CA GLY A 302 43.40 -5.20 -5.06
C GLY A 302 44.71 -5.92 -4.71
N ASP A 303 44.83 -6.47 -3.51
CA ASP A 303 45.99 -7.28 -3.04
C ASP A 303 45.63 -8.77 -2.83
N GLY A 304 44.45 -9.19 -3.31
CA GLY A 304 43.90 -10.53 -3.09
C GLY A 304 43.17 -10.69 -1.75
N SER A 305 43.05 -9.62 -0.94
CA SER A 305 42.23 -9.62 0.27
C SER A 305 40.90 -8.87 0.06
N ALA A 306 39.86 -9.32 0.78
CA ALA A 306 38.56 -8.67 0.79
C ALA A 306 38.35 -7.92 2.11
N ARG A 307 37.83 -6.69 2.03
CA ARG A 307 37.53 -5.87 3.21
C ARG A 307 36.03 -5.63 3.33
N ARG A 308 35.48 -5.86 4.52
CA ARG A 308 34.08 -5.53 4.83
C ARG A 308 33.98 -4.12 5.40
N LEU A 309 33.12 -3.29 4.80
CA LEU A 309 32.87 -1.90 5.18
C LEU A 309 31.38 -1.67 5.41
N ALA A 310 31.04 -0.83 6.39
CA ALA A 310 29.67 -0.36 6.60
C ALA A 310 29.45 0.94 5.80
N ILE A 311 28.61 0.90 4.78
CA ILE A 311 28.39 2.01 3.83
C ILE A 311 26.91 2.41 3.83
N LYS A 312 26.62 3.72 3.72
CA LYS A 312 25.24 4.19 3.60
C LYS A 312 24.67 3.79 2.22
N PRO A 313 23.40 3.36 2.13
CA PRO A 313 22.76 3.06 0.85
C PRO A 313 22.91 4.13 -0.23
N ALA A 314 22.84 5.41 0.13
CA ALA A 314 23.00 6.54 -0.80
C ALA A 314 24.38 6.62 -1.46
N ASN A 315 25.38 5.90 -0.94
CA ASN A 315 26.74 5.82 -1.48
C ASN A 315 26.98 4.53 -2.28
N LEU A 316 25.91 3.81 -2.63
CA LEU A 316 25.97 2.55 -3.37
C LEU A 316 25.09 2.63 -4.60
N LEU A 317 25.69 2.47 -5.78
CA LEU A 317 24.98 2.32 -7.04
C LEU A 317 24.87 0.83 -7.35
N VAL A 318 23.64 0.34 -7.45
CA VAL A 318 23.38 -1.04 -7.89
C VAL A 318 23.82 -1.20 -9.34
N GLN A 319 24.63 -2.20 -9.61
CA GLN A 319 24.96 -2.60 -10.97
C GLN A 319 23.88 -3.59 -11.45
N GLU A 320 23.21 -3.27 -12.56
CA GLU A 320 22.34 -4.24 -13.22
C GLU A 320 23.22 -5.24 -13.98
N ALA A 321 22.95 -6.54 -13.83
CA ALA A 321 23.66 -7.56 -14.57
C ALA A 321 23.40 -7.35 -16.07
N VAL A 322 24.45 -7.02 -16.83
CA VAL A 322 24.40 -7.07 -18.28
C VAL A 322 24.25 -8.55 -18.64
N ALA A 323 23.06 -8.96 -19.08
CA ALA A 323 22.89 -10.28 -19.66
C ALA A 323 23.74 -10.32 -20.93
N GLU A 324 24.87 -11.02 -20.88
CA GLU A 324 25.61 -11.38 -22.08
C GLU A 324 24.68 -12.21 -22.96
N VAL A 325 24.35 -11.67 -24.13
CA VAL A 325 23.63 -12.37 -25.18
C VAL A 325 24.60 -13.40 -25.75
N GLY A 326 24.41 -14.66 -25.34
CA GLY A 326 24.95 -15.85 -26.00
C GLY A 326 23.89 -16.51 -26.87
#